data_AF-A0A1A9J9P6-F1
#
_entry.id   AF-A0A1A9J9P6-F1
#
_cell.length_a   1.000
_cell.length_b   1.000
_cell.length_c   1.000
_cell.angle_alpha   90.00
_cell.angle_beta   90.00
_cell.angle_gamma   90.00
#
_symmetry.space_group_name_H-M   'P 1'
#
loop_
_entity.id
_entity.type
_entity.pdbx_description
1 polymer ?
#
loop_
_entity_poly.entity_id
_entity_poly.type
_entity_poly.pdbx_seq_one_letter_code
_entity_poly.pdbx_strand_id
1 'polypeptide(L)'
;MRPKVVIILSVAGLLVTGCGGNGKSGPGDAGAEASASSPGPAAMAQRLARPGESPDPEPSPSPAAGAPFAEQLAYELRSRTLEMAAAPGSTTGKCPKTAVSKKGAKVTCTTTYEGLEVRWDVTLGDKAPWSVSGDYVSYKAVPDRGILTRDGVARLFYGNFSPEYLLCNDIPRAVLAPLNAKSAYTCEPVDKGKKPLGYGTPVRATENGPRAY
;
A
#
# COMPACT_ATOMS: atom_id res chain seq x y z
N MET A 1 13.88 7.15 31.67
CA MET A 1 13.47 6.06 30.76
C MET A 1 12.62 6.67 29.67
N ARG A 2 13.00 6.47 28.40
CA ARG A 2 12.37 7.10 27.23
C ARG A 2 11.62 6.02 26.44
N PRO A 3 10.33 6.20 26.15
CA PRO A 3 9.57 5.14 25.52
C PRO A 3 9.97 4.97 24.04
N LYS A 4 10.09 3.72 23.61
CA LYS A 4 10.23 3.25 22.22
C LYS A 4 8.87 2.78 21.69
N VAL A 5 8.70 2.66 20.38
CA VAL A 5 7.37 2.47 19.77
C VAL A 5 7.28 1.12 19.03
N VAL A 6 6.13 0.44 19.09
CA VAL A 6 5.90 -0.91 18.52
C VAL A 6 4.51 -0.99 17.87
N ILE A 7 4.40 -1.64 16.72
CA ILE A 7 3.14 -1.85 16.00
C ILE A 7 2.45 -3.15 16.45
N ILE A 8 1.13 -3.13 16.64
CA ILE A 8 0.31 -4.34 16.81
C ILE A 8 -0.80 -4.36 15.75
N LEU A 9 -0.69 -5.26 14.78
CA LEU A 9 -1.72 -5.55 13.78
C LEU A 9 -2.71 -6.59 14.32
N SER A 10 -3.99 -6.22 14.45
CA SER A 10 -5.08 -7.13 14.79
C SER A 10 -5.86 -7.50 13.51
N VAL A 11 -5.79 -8.77 13.11
CA VAL A 11 -6.43 -9.33 11.91
C VAL A 11 -7.90 -9.73 12.20
N ALA A 12 -8.72 -9.58 11.15
CA ALA A 12 -10.17 -9.62 11.06
C ALA A 12 -10.87 -10.92 11.51
N GLY A 13 -12.10 -10.76 12.02
CA GLY A 13 -13.13 -11.79 12.02
C GLY A 13 -13.98 -11.70 10.76
N LEU A 14 -13.91 -12.73 9.92
CA LEU A 14 -14.81 -12.97 8.78
C LEU A 14 -16.19 -13.39 9.30
N LEU A 15 -17.25 -12.77 8.78
CA LEU A 15 -18.58 -13.34 8.80
C LEU A 15 -19.13 -13.48 7.38
N VAL A 16 -19.51 -14.72 7.09
CA VAL A 16 -20.14 -15.26 5.89
C VAL A 16 -21.65 -15.00 5.93
N THR A 17 -22.28 -14.95 4.74
CA THR A 17 -23.69 -15.21 4.32
C THR A 17 -24.18 -14.08 3.39
N GLY A 18 -24.90 -14.32 2.29
CA GLY A 18 -25.59 -15.51 1.83
C GLY A 18 -25.99 -15.47 0.35
N CYS A 19 -26.50 -16.61 -0.09
CA CYS A 19 -26.89 -17.01 -1.44
C CYS A 19 -28.39 -16.74 -1.67
N GLY A 20 -28.83 -16.45 -2.90
CA GLY A 20 -30.25 -16.52 -3.25
C GLY A 20 -30.62 -15.95 -4.63
N GLY A 21 -31.27 -16.77 -5.46
CA GLY A 21 -32.15 -16.27 -6.54
C GLY A 21 -32.00 -16.94 -7.90
N ASN A 22 -32.59 -18.14 -8.07
CA ASN A 22 -32.78 -18.83 -9.35
C ASN A 22 -34.06 -18.28 -10.03
N GLY A 23 -34.01 -17.92 -11.33
CA GLY A 23 -35.19 -17.56 -12.12
C GLY A 23 -34.96 -17.79 -13.62
N LYS A 24 -35.84 -18.55 -14.27
CA LYS A 24 -35.72 -19.08 -15.65
C LYS A 24 -36.69 -18.37 -16.62
N SER A 25 -36.15 -18.05 -17.81
CA SER A 25 -36.76 -18.15 -19.17
C SER A 25 -37.80 -17.14 -19.69
N GLY A 26 -37.51 -16.60 -20.89
CA GLY A 26 -38.47 -16.08 -21.88
C GLY A 26 -37.84 -15.16 -22.96
N PRO A 27 -37.88 -15.48 -24.27
CA PRO A 27 -37.23 -14.73 -25.36
C PRO A 27 -38.16 -13.72 -26.06
N GLY A 28 -37.61 -12.66 -26.68
CA GLY A 28 -38.36 -11.75 -27.56
C GLY A 28 -37.67 -10.44 -27.92
N ASP A 29 -37.02 -10.45 -29.09
CA ASP A 29 -36.76 -9.40 -30.10
C ASP A 29 -36.35 -7.94 -29.79
N ALA A 30 -35.19 -7.61 -30.39
CA ALA A 30 -34.86 -6.44 -31.20
C ALA A 30 -35.05 -5.01 -30.65
N GLY A 31 -33.94 -4.43 -30.20
CA GLY A 31 -33.71 -2.98 -30.14
C GLY A 31 -32.21 -2.70 -30.27
N ALA A 32 -31.81 -2.13 -31.41
CA ALA A 32 -30.43 -1.80 -31.74
C ALA A 32 -29.90 -0.62 -30.91
N GLU A 33 -28.59 -0.67 -30.66
CA GLU A 33 -27.67 0.46 -30.46
C GLU A 33 -27.83 1.33 -29.22
N ALA A 34 -27.15 0.90 -28.16
CA ALA A 34 -26.00 1.66 -27.67
C ALA A 34 -25.00 0.66 -27.07
N SER A 35 -24.12 0.10 -27.91
CA SER A 35 -22.86 -0.44 -27.39
C SER A 35 -22.12 0.75 -26.81
N ALA A 36 -22.34 0.99 -25.51
CA ALA A 36 -21.36 1.68 -24.70
C ALA A 36 -20.06 0.89 -24.89
N SER A 37 -19.19 1.41 -25.76
CA SER A 37 -17.85 0.88 -25.94
C SER A 37 -17.25 0.78 -24.56
N SER A 38 -17.13 -0.46 -24.05
CA SER A 38 -16.30 -0.72 -22.88
C SER A 38 -14.98 0.02 -23.11
N PRO A 39 -14.50 0.81 -22.14
CA PRO A 39 -13.21 1.46 -22.27
C PRO A 39 -12.21 0.41 -22.72
N GLY A 40 -11.64 0.60 -23.92
CA GLY A 40 -10.62 -0.30 -24.43
C GLY A 40 -9.53 -0.44 -23.36
N PRO A 41 -8.93 -1.62 -23.19
CA PRO A 41 -7.85 -1.79 -22.22
C PRO A 41 -6.82 -0.71 -22.48
N ALA A 42 -6.52 0.10 -21.46
CA ALA A 42 -5.49 1.12 -21.55
C ALA A 42 -4.25 0.46 -22.15
N ALA A 43 -3.78 0.97 -23.29
CA ALA A 43 -2.73 0.31 -24.06
C ALA A 43 -1.51 0.09 -23.15
N MET A 44 -1.22 -1.18 -22.84
CA MET A 44 -0.09 -1.54 -22.01
C MET A 44 1.17 -1.47 -22.87
N ALA A 45 1.95 -0.41 -22.68
CA ALA A 45 3.16 -0.13 -23.46
C ALA A 45 4.41 -0.03 -22.59
N GLN A 46 4.25 0.07 -21.26
CA GLN A 46 5.36 0.25 -20.34
C GLN A 46 5.95 -1.12 -19.96
N ARG A 47 7.12 -1.45 -20.54
CA ARG A 47 7.86 -2.66 -20.18
C ARG A 47 8.63 -2.44 -18.87
N LEU A 48 8.37 -3.26 -17.86
CA LEU A 48 9.11 -3.26 -16.60
C LEU A 48 9.98 -4.51 -16.50
N ALA A 49 11.23 -4.31 -16.09
CA ALA A 49 12.16 -5.37 -15.76
C ALA A 49 12.06 -5.72 -14.26
N ARG A 50 12.74 -6.81 -13.86
CA ARG A 50 12.88 -7.16 -12.45
C ARG A 50 13.61 -6.03 -11.72
N PRO A 51 13.03 -5.46 -10.65
CA PRO A 51 13.72 -4.48 -9.83
C PRO A 51 15.00 -5.07 -9.21
N GLY A 52 15.95 -4.22 -8.85
CA GLY A 52 17.14 -4.63 -8.11
C GLY A 52 16.84 -5.16 -6.70
N GLU A 53 17.85 -5.17 -5.83
CA GLU A 53 17.71 -5.59 -4.43
C GLU A 53 16.54 -4.90 -3.73
N SER A 54 15.90 -5.60 -2.80
CA SER A 54 14.80 -5.06 -2.00
C SER A 54 15.21 -3.75 -1.32
N PRO A 55 14.33 -2.74 -1.29
CA PRO A 55 14.65 -1.49 -0.63
C PRO A 55 14.92 -1.74 0.85
N ASP A 56 15.87 -1.01 1.41
CA ASP A 56 16.04 -0.91 2.85
C ASP A 56 14.77 -0.26 3.43
N PRO A 57 14.04 -0.95 4.33
CA PRO A 57 12.88 -0.36 4.98
C PRO A 57 13.25 0.68 6.04
N GLU A 58 14.53 0.84 6.40
CA GLU A 58 14.99 1.81 7.39
C GLU A 58 15.19 3.20 6.76
N PRO A 59 14.37 4.20 7.14
CA PRO A 59 14.50 5.53 6.58
C PRO A 59 15.72 6.24 7.18
N SER A 60 16.52 6.95 6.37
CA SER A 60 17.64 7.76 6.87
C SER A 60 17.27 9.25 6.99
N PRO A 61 17.70 10.00 8.02
CA PRO A 61 18.46 9.54 9.19
C PRO A 61 17.55 8.97 10.28
N SER A 62 18.14 8.13 11.15
CA SER A 62 17.51 7.68 12.40
C SER A 62 17.48 8.79 13.46
N PRO A 63 16.49 8.78 14.37
CA PRO A 63 16.43 9.76 15.45
C PRO A 63 17.64 9.61 16.39
N ALA A 64 18.10 10.72 16.94
CA ALA A 64 19.16 10.70 17.95
C ALA A 64 18.74 9.89 19.18
N ALA A 65 19.72 9.41 19.96
CA ALA A 65 19.48 8.66 21.19
C ALA A 65 18.54 9.43 22.12
N GLY A 66 17.31 8.93 22.18
CA GLY A 66 16.20 9.48 22.95
C GLY A 66 15.69 10.85 22.52
N ALA A 67 15.62 11.02 21.21
CA ALA A 67 14.68 11.94 20.58
C ALA A 67 13.27 11.89 21.23
N PRO A 68 12.52 13.02 21.21
CA PRO A 68 11.13 13.07 21.63
C PRO A 68 10.26 11.96 21.01
N PHE A 69 9.22 11.53 21.72
CA PHE A 69 8.29 10.49 21.25
C PHE A 69 7.72 10.79 19.86
N ALA A 70 7.36 12.06 19.60
CA ALA A 70 6.85 12.49 18.30
C ALA A 70 7.85 12.26 17.16
N GLU A 71 9.16 12.43 17.40
CA GLU A 71 10.21 12.18 16.40
C GLU A 71 10.41 10.69 16.16
N GLN A 72 10.37 9.88 17.22
CA GLN A 72 10.42 8.42 17.09
C GLN A 72 9.21 7.88 16.33
N LEU A 73 8.00 8.34 16.66
CA LEU A 73 6.78 7.96 15.93
C LEU A 73 6.83 8.39 14.45
N ALA A 74 7.32 9.60 14.16
CA ALA A 74 7.50 10.05 12.78
C ALA A 74 8.49 9.17 12.00
N TYR A 75 9.56 8.70 12.64
CA TYR A 75 10.52 7.77 12.04
C TYR A 75 9.88 6.42 11.70
N GLU A 76 9.13 5.82 12.63
CA GLU A 76 8.42 4.56 12.39
C GLU A 76 7.42 4.69 11.24
N LEU A 77 6.67 5.79 11.18
CA LEU A 77 5.73 6.03 10.07
C LEU A 77 6.44 6.24 8.73
N ARG A 78 7.66 6.81 8.71
CA ARG A 78 8.48 6.88 7.49
C ARG A 78 8.87 5.49 7.00
N SER A 79 9.25 4.58 7.91
CA SER A 79 9.55 3.19 7.57
C SER A 79 8.33 2.49 6.97
N ARG A 80 7.15 2.63 7.61
CA ARG A 80 5.89 2.12 7.05
C ARG A 80 5.53 2.74 5.71
N THR A 81 5.89 4.00 5.47
CA THR A 81 5.67 4.67 4.18
C THR A 81 6.58 4.07 3.10
N LEU A 82 7.83 3.72 3.42
CA LEU A 82 8.72 2.98 2.51
C LEU A 82 8.18 1.59 2.22
N GLU A 83 7.73 0.86 3.24
CA GLU A 83 7.11 -0.47 3.07
C GLU A 83 5.86 -0.39 2.18
N MET A 84 5.00 0.60 2.42
CA MET A 84 3.81 0.87 1.61
C MET A 84 4.14 1.22 0.16
N ALA A 85 5.27 1.88 -0.10
CA ALA A 85 5.73 2.17 -1.45
C ALA A 85 6.37 0.94 -2.13
N ALA A 86 6.89 -0.01 -1.34
CA ALA A 86 7.64 -1.19 -1.78
C ALA A 86 8.77 -0.86 -2.78
N ALA A 87 9.37 0.32 -2.64
CA ALA A 87 10.41 0.82 -3.53
C ALA A 87 11.37 1.77 -2.78
N PRO A 88 12.63 1.91 -3.25
CA PRO A 88 13.54 2.89 -2.70
C PRO A 88 13.03 4.31 -2.96
N GLY A 89 13.10 5.17 -1.95
CA GLY A 89 12.72 6.56 -2.10
C GLY A 89 13.04 7.41 -0.89
N SER A 90 13.01 8.72 -1.10
CA SER A 90 13.15 9.72 -0.04
C SER A 90 11.87 9.84 0.78
N THR A 91 11.99 9.83 2.10
CA THR A 91 10.85 10.04 3.01
C THR A 91 11.14 11.08 4.08
N THR A 92 10.11 11.86 4.40
CA THR A 92 10.10 12.75 5.57
C THR A 92 8.89 12.42 6.44
N GLY A 93 8.89 12.88 7.70
CA GLY A 93 7.82 12.60 8.64
C GLY A 93 7.72 13.68 9.70
N LYS A 94 6.49 14.05 10.06
CA LYS A 94 6.19 15.00 11.12
C LYS A 94 4.97 14.53 11.91
N CYS A 95 5.14 14.48 13.22
CA CYS A 95 4.05 14.30 14.17
C CYS A 95 3.91 15.58 15.02
N PRO A 96 2.70 15.92 15.50
CA PRO A 96 2.50 17.02 16.42
C PRO A 96 3.36 16.86 17.68
N LYS A 97 3.91 17.97 18.20
CA LYS A 97 4.67 17.96 19.47
C LYS A 97 3.83 17.51 20.66
N THR A 98 2.51 17.62 20.54
CA THR A 98 1.52 17.14 21.52
C THR A 98 1.35 15.62 21.50
N ALA A 99 1.97 14.91 20.55
CA ALA A 99 1.99 13.46 20.54
C ALA A 99 2.78 12.96 21.75
N VAL A 100 2.04 12.44 22.72
CA VAL A 100 2.55 11.88 23.96
C VAL A 100 2.17 10.41 24.04
N SER A 101 3.02 9.60 24.64
CA SER A 101 2.77 8.18 24.92
C SER A 101 1.65 8.00 25.97
N LYS A 102 0.41 8.29 25.59
CA LYS A 102 -0.79 8.16 26.43
C LYS A 102 -1.78 7.25 25.72
N LYS A 103 -2.20 6.19 26.40
CA LYS A 103 -3.22 5.26 25.91
C LYS A 103 -4.48 6.01 25.46
N GLY A 104 -4.98 5.63 24.29
CA GLY A 104 -6.18 6.19 23.69
C GLY A 104 -5.98 7.57 23.05
N ALA A 105 -4.80 8.17 23.18
CA ALA A 105 -4.51 9.42 22.49
C ALA A 105 -4.51 9.19 20.98
N LYS A 106 -5.18 10.09 20.27
CA LYS A 106 -5.24 10.11 18.82
C LYS A 106 -4.39 11.26 18.32
N VAL A 107 -3.53 10.99 17.35
CA VAL A 107 -2.72 12.02 16.70
C VAL A 107 -2.76 11.78 15.20
N THR A 108 -2.73 12.85 14.42
CA THR A 108 -2.48 12.75 13.00
C THR A 108 -1.02 13.12 12.76
N CYS A 109 -0.29 12.24 12.09
CA CYS A 109 1.05 12.53 11.58
C CYS A 109 1.00 12.61 10.04
N THR A 110 1.96 13.31 9.45
CA THR A 110 2.13 13.37 8.00
C THR A 110 3.50 12.81 7.64
N THR A 111 3.56 11.91 6.67
CA THR A 111 4.81 11.49 6.03
C THR A 111 4.82 11.90 4.57
N THR A 112 5.99 11.88 3.96
CA THR A 112 6.14 12.02 2.52
C THR A 112 6.91 10.86 1.93
N TYR A 113 6.62 10.54 0.67
CA TYR A 113 7.42 9.67 -0.18
C TYR A 113 7.63 10.37 -1.52
N GLU A 114 8.87 10.72 -1.87
CA GLU A 114 9.17 11.43 -3.13
C GLU A 114 8.30 12.68 -3.32
N GLY A 115 7.99 13.38 -2.23
CA GLY A 115 7.12 14.57 -2.22
C GLY A 115 5.63 14.30 -2.14
N LEU A 116 5.17 13.04 -2.27
CA LEU A 116 3.77 12.67 -2.07
C LEU A 116 3.45 12.62 -0.57
N GLU A 117 2.50 13.44 -0.13
CA GLU A 117 2.07 13.46 1.27
C GLU A 117 1.08 12.33 1.59
N VAL A 118 1.30 11.65 2.71
CA VAL A 118 0.42 10.63 3.27
C VAL A 118 0.06 11.03 4.70
N ARG A 119 -1.25 11.09 4.98
CA ARG A 119 -1.74 11.36 6.33
C ARG A 119 -1.94 10.05 7.07
N TRP A 120 -1.41 9.97 8.27
CA TRP A 120 -1.55 8.82 9.16
C TRP A 120 -2.37 9.18 10.39
N ASP A 121 -3.49 8.51 10.57
CA ASP A 121 -4.25 8.57 11.79
C ASP A 121 -3.76 7.51 12.76
N VAL A 122 -3.17 7.98 13.86
CA VAL A 122 -2.50 7.16 14.86
C VAL A 122 -3.35 7.11 16.13
N THR A 123 -3.59 5.91 16.64
CA THR A 123 -4.16 5.66 17.97
C THR A 123 -3.11 4.97 18.82
N LEU A 124 -2.71 5.63 19.91
CA LEU A 124 -1.71 5.11 20.84
C LEU A 124 -2.36 4.13 21.82
N GLY A 125 -1.72 2.98 22.00
CA GLY A 125 -2.16 1.90 22.88
C GLY A 125 -1.48 1.93 24.25
N ASP A 126 -1.59 0.81 24.96
CA ASP A 126 -0.89 0.60 26.22
C ASP A 126 0.62 0.37 25.99
N LYS A 127 1.36 0.30 27.10
CA LYS A 127 2.68 -0.32 27.10
C LYS A 127 2.61 -1.69 26.44
N ALA A 128 3.59 -2.00 25.60
CA ALA A 128 3.66 -3.29 24.93
C ALA A 128 3.70 -4.41 26.00
N PRO A 129 2.84 -5.45 25.91
CA PRO A 129 2.72 -6.47 26.95
C PRO A 129 4.02 -7.21 27.29
N TRP A 130 4.93 -7.27 26.31
CA TRP A 130 6.24 -7.91 26.42
C TRP A 130 7.35 -6.97 26.88
N SER A 131 7.06 -5.68 27.09
CA SER A 131 8.04 -4.71 27.56
C SER A 131 8.25 -4.85 29.06
N VAL A 132 9.26 -5.64 29.44
CA VAL A 132 9.68 -5.82 30.84
C VAL A 132 10.07 -4.47 31.49
N SER A 133 10.67 -3.56 30.74
CA SER A 133 11.03 -2.21 31.21
C SER A 133 9.87 -1.19 31.13
N GLY A 134 8.77 -1.54 30.45
CA GLY A 134 7.65 -0.63 30.18
C GLY A 134 7.99 0.55 29.27
N ASP A 135 9.13 0.51 28.58
CA ASP A 135 9.55 1.54 27.63
C ASP A 135 8.86 1.39 26.28
N TYR A 136 8.35 0.23 25.88
CA TYR A 136 7.72 0.09 24.58
C TYR A 136 6.23 0.44 24.63
N VAL A 137 5.75 1.18 23.64
CA VAL A 137 4.35 1.62 23.52
C VAL A 137 3.77 1.03 22.26
N SER A 138 2.62 0.39 22.39
CA SER A 138 1.87 -0.11 21.23
C SER A 138 1.16 1.04 20.53
N TYR A 139 1.01 0.96 19.20
CA TYR A 139 0.13 1.86 18.47
C TYR A 139 -0.49 1.18 17.25
N LYS A 140 -1.62 1.75 16.82
CA LYS A 140 -2.22 1.50 15.52
C LYS A 140 -2.09 2.77 14.70
N ALA A 141 -1.61 2.65 13.46
CA ALA A 141 -1.64 3.78 12.52
C ALA A 141 -2.24 3.32 11.20
N VAL A 142 -3.13 4.14 10.66
CA VAL A 142 -3.88 3.89 9.42
C VAL A 142 -3.60 5.06 8.47
N PRO A 143 -3.06 4.82 7.27
CA PRO A 143 -2.90 5.88 6.28
C PRO A 143 -4.26 6.22 5.64
N ASP A 144 -4.41 7.43 5.15
CA ASP A 144 -5.59 7.84 4.39
C ASP A 144 -5.57 7.31 2.94
N ARG A 145 -4.37 7.17 2.39
CA ARG A 145 -4.09 6.80 1.00
C ARG A 145 -2.92 5.83 0.95
N GLY A 146 -2.89 4.98 -0.08
CA GLY A 146 -1.76 4.13 -0.36
C GLY A 146 -0.84 4.74 -1.41
N ILE A 147 0.35 4.17 -1.57
CA ILE A 147 1.30 4.55 -2.63
C ILE A 147 1.39 3.39 -3.62
N LEU A 148 1.28 3.71 -4.91
CA LEU A 148 1.72 2.82 -5.99
C LEU A 148 2.99 3.38 -6.58
N THR A 149 4.02 2.55 -6.66
CA THR A 149 5.25 2.85 -7.38
C THR A 149 5.42 1.84 -8.50
N ARG A 150 6.09 2.26 -9.58
CA ARG A 150 6.45 1.36 -10.67
C ARG A 150 7.24 0.14 -10.16
N ASP A 151 8.24 0.39 -9.32
CA ASP A 151 9.09 -0.64 -8.73
C ASP A 151 8.32 -1.55 -7.78
N GLY A 152 7.45 -1.00 -6.92
CA GLY A 152 6.64 -1.77 -6.00
C GLY A 152 5.66 -2.69 -6.72
N VAL A 153 5.05 -2.22 -7.81
CA VAL A 153 4.21 -3.05 -8.68
C VAL A 153 5.05 -4.13 -9.36
N ALA A 154 6.25 -3.79 -9.85
CA ALA A 154 7.13 -4.80 -10.43
C ALA A 154 7.54 -5.87 -9.41
N ARG A 155 7.89 -5.48 -8.16
CA ARG A 155 8.20 -6.42 -7.07
C ARG A 155 7.02 -7.32 -6.72
N LEU A 156 5.80 -6.79 -6.74
CA LEU A 156 4.60 -7.60 -6.56
C LEU A 156 4.56 -8.75 -7.57
N PHE A 157 4.69 -8.47 -8.88
CA PHE A 157 4.58 -9.53 -9.89
C PHE A 157 5.80 -10.45 -9.89
N TYR A 158 7.02 -9.91 -9.82
CA TYR A 158 8.25 -10.73 -9.78
C TYR A 158 8.41 -11.54 -8.48
N GLY A 159 7.72 -11.15 -7.40
CA GLY A 159 7.67 -11.91 -6.16
C GLY A 159 6.67 -13.08 -6.19
N ASN A 160 5.68 -13.04 -7.10
CA ASN A 160 4.67 -14.09 -7.25
C ASN A 160 4.86 -14.95 -8.50
N PHE A 161 5.57 -14.43 -9.50
CA PHE A 161 5.75 -15.03 -10.82
C PHE A 161 7.21 -14.89 -11.28
N SER A 162 7.62 -15.64 -12.29
CA SER A 162 8.95 -15.52 -12.92
C SER A 162 8.88 -15.14 -14.41
N PRO A 163 8.24 -14.00 -14.76
CA PRO A 163 8.12 -13.58 -16.14
C PRO A 163 9.47 -13.10 -16.70
N GLU A 164 9.59 -13.04 -18.02
CA GLU A 164 10.72 -12.36 -18.67
C GLU A 164 10.63 -10.84 -18.43
N TYR A 165 9.43 -10.28 -18.59
CA TYR A 165 9.13 -8.87 -18.34
C TYR A 165 7.67 -8.67 -17.91
N LEU A 166 7.35 -7.51 -17.37
CA LEU A 166 5.98 -7.08 -17.19
C LEU A 166 5.63 -6.07 -18.26
N LEU A 167 4.44 -6.18 -18.83
CA LEU A 167 3.86 -5.17 -19.70
C LEU A 167 2.74 -4.46 -18.95
N CYS A 168 2.97 -3.20 -18.59
CA CYS A 168 2.03 -2.39 -17.82
C CYS A 168 1.48 -1.26 -18.67
N ASN A 169 0.35 -0.70 -18.24
CA ASN A 169 0.00 0.65 -18.67
C ASN A 169 0.91 1.68 -17.97
N ASP A 170 0.75 2.98 -18.27
CA ASP A 170 1.70 4.02 -17.87
C ASP A 170 1.68 4.29 -16.35
N ILE A 171 2.35 3.44 -15.56
CA ILE A 171 2.49 3.62 -14.12
C ILE A 171 3.52 4.74 -13.89
N PRO A 172 3.15 5.83 -13.19
CA PRO A 172 4.09 6.87 -12.78
C PRO A 172 5.18 6.28 -11.87
N ARG A 173 6.28 7.03 -11.68
CA ARG A 173 7.32 6.63 -10.73
C ARG A 173 6.74 6.36 -9.33
N ALA A 174 5.87 7.25 -8.87
CA ALA A 174 5.07 7.09 -7.67
C ALA A 174 3.76 7.87 -7.81
N VAL A 175 2.67 7.36 -7.22
CA VAL A 175 1.37 8.01 -7.21
C VAL A 175 0.57 7.61 -5.98
N LEU A 176 -0.22 8.53 -5.44
CA LEU A 176 -1.20 8.23 -4.39
C LEU A 176 -2.42 7.54 -4.98
N ALA A 177 -2.87 6.47 -4.35
CA ALA A 177 -4.08 5.75 -4.75
C ALA A 177 -4.99 5.50 -3.53
N PRO A 178 -6.31 5.33 -3.74
CA PRO A 178 -7.19 4.91 -2.66
C PRO A 178 -6.78 3.53 -2.12
N LEU A 179 -6.80 3.38 -0.80
CA LEU A 179 -6.44 2.12 -0.15
C LEU A 179 -7.44 1.02 -0.49
N ASN A 180 -6.90 -0.16 -0.80
CA ASN A 180 -7.63 -1.39 -1.05
C ASN A 180 -8.65 -1.34 -2.21
N ALA A 181 -8.65 -0.26 -3.00
CA ALA A 181 -9.53 -0.07 -4.16
C ALA A 181 -8.80 -0.31 -5.48
N LYS A 182 -9.56 -0.65 -6.53
CA LYS A 182 -9.02 -0.88 -7.87
C LYS A 182 -8.40 0.41 -8.37
N SER A 183 -7.12 0.37 -8.74
CA SER A 183 -6.48 1.52 -9.39
C SER A 183 -6.74 1.52 -10.89
N ALA A 184 -6.33 2.61 -11.56
CA ALA A 184 -6.31 2.68 -13.02
C ALA A 184 -5.17 1.85 -13.65
N TYR A 185 -4.27 1.27 -12.85
CA TYR A 185 -3.07 0.60 -13.32
C TYR A 185 -3.26 -0.91 -13.43
N THR A 186 -2.67 -1.48 -14.47
CA THR A 186 -2.73 -2.90 -14.82
C THR A 186 -1.39 -3.36 -15.34
N CYS A 187 -0.98 -4.58 -15.01
CA CYS A 187 0.20 -5.21 -15.57
C CYS A 187 -0.06 -6.65 -15.98
N GLU A 188 0.57 -7.07 -17.06
CA GLU A 188 0.61 -8.43 -17.54
C GLU A 188 2.03 -9.01 -17.38
N PRO A 189 2.21 -10.14 -16.66
CA PRO A 189 3.46 -10.87 -16.70
C PRO A 189 3.60 -11.60 -18.04
N VAL A 190 4.70 -11.35 -18.76
CA VAL A 190 4.97 -11.99 -20.05
C VAL A 190 6.13 -12.99 -19.90
N ASP A 191 5.84 -14.26 -20.16
CA ASP A 191 6.81 -15.34 -20.10
C ASP A 191 7.78 -15.35 -21.28
N LYS A 192 8.92 -16.03 -21.09
CA LYS A 192 9.98 -16.12 -22.09
C LYS A 192 9.47 -16.70 -23.41
N GLY A 193 9.68 -15.95 -24.49
CA GLY A 193 9.28 -16.35 -25.84
C GLY A 193 7.76 -16.33 -26.09
N LYS A 194 6.97 -15.75 -25.18
CA LYS A 194 5.53 -15.52 -25.37
C LYS A 194 5.26 -14.09 -25.81
N LYS A 195 4.16 -13.91 -26.54
CA LYS A 195 3.61 -12.58 -26.86
C LYS A 195 2.65 -12.16 -25.73
N PRO A 196 2.53 -10.86 -25.44
CA PRO A 196 1.51 -10.38 -24.52
C PRO A 196 0.12 -10.72 -25.04
N LEU A 197 -0.76 -11.14 -24.13
CA LEU A 197 -2.16 -11.48 -24.35
C LEU A 197 -3.04 -10.23 -24.41
N GLY A 198 -2.57 -9.11 -23.85
CA GLY A 198 -3.31 -7.84 -23.80
C GLY A 198 -4.28 -7.74 -22.60
N TYR A 199 -4.19 -8.66 -21.64
CA TYR A 199 -5.05 -8.70 -20.45
C TYR A 199 -4.21 -8.47 -19.20
N GLY A 200 -4.15 -7.21 -18.75
CA GLY A 200 -3.44 -6.84 -17.55
C GLY A 200 -4.25 -7.10 -16.28
N THR A 201 -3.59 -7.62 -15.26
CA THR A 201 -4.14 -7.74 -13.90
C THR A 201 -4.15 -6.35 -13.24
N PRO A 202 -5.31 -5.84 -12.79
CA PRO A 202 -5.35 -4.57 -12.08
C PRO A 202 -4.60 -4.64 -10.75
N VAL A 203 -3.99 -3.53 -10.36
CA VAL A 203 -3.32 -3.40 -9.07
C VAL A 203 -4.05 -2.44 -8.15
N ARG A 204 -3.78 -2.56 -6.85
CA ARG A 204 -4.28 -1.68 -5.80
C ARG A 204 -3.19 -1.35 -4.80
N ALA A 205 -3.28 -0.19 -4.18
CA ALA A 205 -2.43 0.15 -3.06
C ALA A 205 -3.01 -0.45 -1.76
N THR A 206 -2.14 -0.95 -0.90
CA THR A 206 -2.51 -1.38 0.47
C THR A 206 -1.52 -0.76 1.44
N GLU A 207 -1.77 -0.88 2.75
CA GLU A 207 -0.84 -0.39 3.78
C GLU A 207 0.52 -1.11 3.73
N ASN A 208 0.58 -2.30 3.12
CA ASN A 208 1.76 -3.18 3.08
C ASN A 208 2.28 -3.36 1.65
N GLY A 209 2.13 -2.33 0.81
CA GLY A 209 2.61 -2.34 -0.57
C GLY A 209 1.52 -2.61 -1.63
N PRO A 210 1.90 -2.56 -2.91
CA PRO A 210 1.01 -2.91 -4.02
C PRO A 210 0.54 -4.37 -3.94
N ARG A 211 -0.72 -4.61 -4.33
CA ARG A 211 -1.33 -5.95 -4.47
C ARG A 211 -2.09 -6.04 -5.78
N ALA A 212 -2.30 -7.26 -6.27
CA ALA A 212 -3.32 -7.51 -7.29
C ALA A 212 -4.70 -7.17 -6.69
N TYR A 213 -5.60 -6.61 -7.50
CA TYR A 213 -6.97 -6.29 -7.11
C TYR A 213 -7.89 -7.48 -7.27
#